data_AF-A0AA88MPH6-F1
#
_entry.id   AF-A0AA88MPH6-F1
#
_cell.length_a   1.000
_cell.length_b   1.000
_cell.length_c   1.000
_cell.angle_alpha   90.00
_cell.angle_beta   90.00
_cell.angle_gamma   90.00
#
_symmetry.space_group_name_H-M   'P 1'
#
loop_
_entity.id
_entity.type
_entity.pdbx_description
1 polymer ?
#
loop_
_entity_poly.entity_id
_entity_poly.type
_entity_poly.pdbx_seq_one_letter_code
_entity_poly.pdbx_strand_id
1 'polypeptide(L)'
;MFRRILQMTPGKGGSQNAESEQPSPDLNHDQTSEGFICPQCMKSHNSAEELFKHYELFHDTGDLPAHMAPTREDLTMLRQEVQDLHASLKEERWFSEELKKELDKVQGQLKQNDGQVTSEDTLLERKLNDAETEKFNIKQMKDLFEQKAAQLATEIVDLKSRYDEEKSLREAADQRLGKLTDQLQKEKQENERLQTELLQRPGVEDVEVLQKELVQVQTLMDSMTREREEESERLKNHYEQLQANYTTSEMTISQLKAELEKGPQEVAVYTQQIHELQRNLNNLQQQSQSLSEKLALKEKEYQDLGSVWQLRKLTEN
;
A
#
# COMPACT_ATOMS: atom_id res chain seq x y z
N MET A 1 37.62 19.74 -13.99
CA MET A 1 38.56 19.95 -12.88
C MET A 1 38.16 19.10 -11.69
N PHE A 2 39.14 18.40 -11.12
CA PHE A 2 39.14 17.70 -9.83
C PHE A 2 38.25 16.46 -9.61
N ARG A 3 38.88 15.32 -9.91
CA ARG A 3 38.95 14.07 -9.14
C ARG A 3 38.31 14.14 -7.74
N ARG A 4 37.36 13.23 -7.46
CA ARG A 4 37.08 12.77 -6.10
C ARG A 4 37.70 11.39 -5.89
N ILE A 5 38.69 11.39 -5.01
CA ILE A 5 39.34 10.24 -4.40
C ILE A 5 38.49 9.84 -3.18
N LEU A 6 38.03 8.59 -3.14
CA LEU A 6 37.68 7.82 -1.93
C LEU A 6 37.96 6.35 -2.30
N GLN A 7 39.18 5.84 -2.14
CA GLN A 7 39.74 5.25 -0.90
C GLN A 7 38.73 4.36 -0.14
N MET A 8 38.75 3.07 -0.47
CA MET A 8 38.31 1.96 0.38
C MET A 8 39.34 0.83 0.27
N THR A 9 40.15 0.67 1.31
CA THR A 9 40.89 -0.56 1.73
C THR A 9 41.04 -0.43 3.26
N PRO A 10 41.16 -1.50 4.10
CA PRO A 10 42.02 -2.66 3.81
C PRO A 10 41.62 -4.04 4.36
N GLY A 11 41.97 -5.07 3.60
CA GLY A 11 42.00 -6.47 4.04
C GLY A 11 43.38 -7.11 3.79
N LYS A 12 44.20 -7.11 4.84
CA LYS A 12 45.07 -8.20 5.35
C LYS A 12 45.88 -9.09 4.37
N GLY A 13 47.21 -9.10 4.56
CA GLY A 13 48.04 -10.32 4.48
C GLY A 13 49.34 -10.22 3.68
N GLY A 14 50.45 -10.67 4.29
CA GLY A 14 51.56 -11.30 3.56
C GLY A 14 52.93 -10.59 3.58
N SER A 15 53.84 -11.13 4.38
CA SER A 15 55.27 -10.76 4.52
C SER A 15 56.16 -11.27 3.37
N GLN A 16 57.19 -10.47 3.09
CA GLN A 16 58.60 -10.82 2.81
C GLN A 16 58.95 -11.62 1.54
N ASN A 17 59.65 -10.93 0.63
CA ASN A 17 60.69 -11.51 -0.22
C ASN A 17 62.01 -10.79 0.08
N ALA A 18 63.06 -11.57 0.31
CA ALA A 18 64.45 -11.16 0.45
C ALA A 18 65.19 -11.51 -0.84
N GLU A 19 66.15 -10.68 -1.27
CA GLU A 19 67.31 -11.10 -2.09
C GLU A 19 68.25 -9.89 -2.33
N SER A 20 69.48 -9.98 -1.80
CA SER A 20 70.73 -9.67 -2.51
C SER A 20 71.93 -9.87 -1.58
N GLU A 21 72.74 -10.88 -1.90
CA GLU A 21 74.12 -11.10 -1.43
C GLU A 21 75.11 -10.78 -2.57
N GLN A 22 76.35 -10.42 -2.19
CA GLN A 22 77.67 -10.94 -2.65
C GLN A 22 78.80 -9.91 -2.40
N PRO A 23 80.13 -10.26 -2.37
CA PRO A 23 80.82 -11.58 -2.26
C PRO A 23 82.11 -11.65 -1.37
N SER A 24 82.65 -12.88 -1.29
CA SER A 24 83.85 -13.59 -0.71
C SER A 24 85.28 -13.04 -1.01
N PRO A 25 86.46 -13.75 -0.86
CA PRO A 25 86.82 -15.13 -0.36
C PRO A 25 88.19 -15.29 0.41
N ASP A 26 88.63 -16.52 0.77
CA ASP A 26 90.06 -16.90 0.83
C ASP A 26 90.35 -18.43 0.66
N LEU A 27 91.54 -18.79 0.15
CA LEU A 27 92.02 -20.12 -0.32
C LEU A 27 93.27 -20.61 0.45
N ASN A 28 93.51 -21.94 0.52
CA ASN A 28 94.85 -22.49 0.85
C ASN A 28 95.05 -23.95 0.33
N HIS A 29 96.25 -24.28 -0.18
CA HIS A 29 96.69 -25.60 -0.65
C HIS A 29 98.22 -25.79 -0.47
N ASP A 30 98.66 -26.97 -0.01
CA ASP A 30 100.03 -27.27 0.42
C ASP A 30 100.37 -28.74 0.08
N GLN A 31 101.55 -29.05 -0.52
CA GLN A 31 102.16 -30.41 -0.63
C GLN A 31 103.68 -30.37 -0.93
N THR A 32 104.45 -31.19 -0.20
CA THR A 32 105.92 -31.22 0.00
C THR A 32 106.64 -32.40 -0.70
N SER A 33 107.92 -32.25 -1.06
CA SER A 33 108.89 -33.35 -1.26
C SER A 33 110.31 -32.87 -0.92
N GLU A 34 110.86 -33.37 0.19
CA GLU A 34 112.09 -32.90 0.86
C GLU A 34 113.35 -33.58 0.30
N GLY A 35 114.33 -32.78 -0.17
CA GLY A 35 115.70 -33.21 -0.50
C GLY A 35 116.71 -32.20 0.05
N PHE A 36 117.92 -32.62 0.44
CA PHE A 36 118.90 -31.75 1.12
C PHE A 36 119.55 -30.79 0.13
N ILE A 37 119.38 -29.48 0.34
CA ILE A 37 119.94 -28.43 -0.54
C ILE A 37 121.09 -27.72 0.18
N CYS A 38 122.21 -27.52 -0.50
CA CYS A 38 123.32 -26.74 0.03
C CYS A 38 122.91 -25.27 0.16
N PRO A 39 122.85 -24.67 1.37
CA PRO A 39 122.39 -23.29 1.54
C PRO A 39 123.31 -22.25 0.87
N GLN A 40 124.55 -22.61 0.56
CA GLN A 40 125.52 -21.70 -0.04
C GLN A 40 125.43 -21.61 -1.57
N CYS A 41 125.15 -22.73 -2.24
CA CYS A 41 125.13 -22.79 -3.70
C CYS A 41 123.80 -23.32 -4.29
N MET A 42 122.84 -23.64 -3.42
CA MET A 42 121.49 -24.12 -3.72
C MET A 42 121.44 -25.39 -4.58
N LYS A 43 122.51 -26.20 -4.61
CA LYS A 43 122.51 -27.52 -5.25
C LYS A 43 121.83 -28.55 -4.35
N SER A 44 120.91 -29.32 -4.91
CA SER A 44 120.26 -30.43 -4.22
C SER A 44 121.15 -31.68 -4.22
N HIS A 45 121.19 -32.35 -3.08
CA HIS A 45 121.95 -33.56 -2.81
C HIS A 45 121.02 -34.64 -2.28
N ASN A 46 121.35 -35.89 -2.60
CA ASN A 46 120.45 -37.02 -2.42
C ASN A 46 120.52 -37.60 -0.99
N SER A 47 121.46 -37.14 -0.17
CA SER A 47 121.62 -37.50 1.24
C SER A 47 122.39 -36.44 2.03
N ALA A 48 122.23 -36.44 3.36
CA ALA A 48 122.92 -35.53 4.26
C ALA A 48 124.45 -35.73 4.24
N GLU A 49 124.97 -36.97 4.21
CA GLU A 49 126.42 -37.23 4.05
C GLU A 49 127.01 -36.64 2.76
N GLU A 50 126.24 -36.63 1.67
CA GLU A 50 126.70 -36.12 0.38
C GLU A 50 126.71 -34.59 0.36
N LEU A 51 125.71 -33.96 0.98
CA LEU A 51 125.71 -32.52 1.25
C LEU A 51 126.87 -32.13 2.18
N PHE A 52 127.14 -32.92 3.22
CA PHE A 52 128.23 -32.65 4.16
C PHE A 52 129.60 -32.72 3.49
N LYS A 53 129.86 -33.74 2.66
CA LYS A 53 131.08 -33.80 1.83
C LYS A 53 131.16 -32.66 0.82
N HIS A 54 130.04 -32.24 0.23
CA HIS A 54 130.03 -31.09 -0.66
C HIS A 54 130.39 -29.80 0.10
N TYR A 55 129.83 -29.63 1.29
CA TYR A 55 130.17 -28.50 2.15
C TYR A 55 131.65 -28.55 2.54
N GLU A 56 132.19 -29.71 2.95
CA GLU A 56 133.63 -29.86 3.26
C GLU A 56 134.56 -29.66 2.05
N LEU A 57 134.17 -30.08 0.84
CA LEU A 57 135.04 -29.96 -0.33
C LEU A 57 135.00 -28.59 -0.99
N PHE A 58 133.85 -27.91 -0.97
CA PHE A 58 133.63 -26.68 -1.74
C PHE A 58 133.43 -25.44 -0.87
N HIS A 59 133.11 -25.60 0.41
CA HIS A 59 132.79 -24.50 1.32
C HIS A 59 133.57 -24.54 2.65
N ASP A 60 134.20 -25.66 3.01
CA ASP A 60 135.13 -25.74 4.15
C ASP A 60 136.50 -25.21 3.73
N THR A 61 136.57 -23.89 3.76
CA THR A 61 137.83 -23.17 3.95
C THR A 61 137.89 -22.79 5.41
N GLY A 62 138.27 -23.78 6.23
CA GLY A 62 138.87 -23.54 7.53
C GLY A 62 140.17 -22.74 7.37
N ASP A 63 140.24 -21.66 8.16
CA ASP A 63 141.40 -20.81 8.46
C ASP A 63 141.91 -19.78 7.43
N LEU A 64 141.95 -18.53 7.94
CA LEU A 64 142.69 -17.33 7.50
C LEU A 64 142.04 -16.41 6.44
N PRO A 65 142.39 -15.11 6.41
CA PRO A 65 142.66 -14.18 7.51
C PRO A 65 141.92 -12.83 7.33
N ALA A 66 141.87 -12.05 8.42
CA ALA A 66 141.52 -10.64 8.45
C ALA A 66 142.34 -9.82 7.43
N HIS A 67 141.78 -9.48 6.26
CA HIS A 67 142.13 -8.27 5.51
C HIS A 67 141.22 -8.01 4.30
N MET A 68 139.97 -7.61 4.54
CA MET A 68 139.37 -6.54 3.75
C MET A 68 138.88 -5.51 4.75
N ALA A 69 139.86 -4.75 5.27
CA ALA A 69 139.61 -3.49 5.92
C ALA A 69 138.61 -2.71 5.04
N PRO A 70 137.52 -2.16 5.61
CA PRO A 70 136.54 -1.47 4.80
C PRO A 70 137.28 -0.39 4.02
N THR A 71 137.02 -0.30 2.71
CA THR A 71 137.61 0.75 1.89
C THR A 71 137.30 2.10 2.53
N ARG A 72 138.08 3.15 2.25
CA ARG A 72 137.82 4.48 2.84
C ARG A 72 136.37 4.90 2.59
N GLU A 73 135.82 4.56 1.43
CA GLU A 73 134.41 4.70 1.10
C GLU A 73 133.49 3.86 2.02
N ASP A 74 133.77 2.58 2.26
CA ASP A 74 132.98 1.73 3.17
C ASP A 74 133.01 2.21 4.63
N LEU A 75 134.17 2.69 5.12
CA LEU A 75 134.28 3.30 6.45
C LEU A 75 133.47 4.60 6.54
N THR A 76 133.37 5.37 5.46
CA THR A 76 132.49 6.55 5.41
C THR A 76 131.02 6.19 5.28
N MET A 77 130.66 5.15 4.53
CA MET A 77 129.27 4.67 4.42
C MET A 77 128.79 4.06 5.74
N LEU A 78 129.59 3.21 6.41
CA LEU A 78 129.26 2.71 7.74
C LEU A 78 129.12 3.85 8.75
N ARG A 79 129.98 4.88 8.66
CA ARG A 79 129.87 6.04 9.56
C ARG A 79 128.61 6.86 9.28
N GLN A 80 128.21 6.99 8.02
CA GLN A 80 126.96 7.64 7.62
C GLN A 80 125.75 6.81 8.07
N GLU A 81 125.77 5.50 7.85
CA GLU A 81 124.70 4.58 8.26
C GLU A 81 124.56 4.54 9.79
N VAL A 82 125.67 4.55 10.53
CA VAL A 82 125.63 4.69 12.00
C VAL A 82 125.05 6.04 12.41
N GLN A 83 125.32 7.12 11.69
CA GLN A 83 124.72 8.43 11.96
C GLN A 83 123.22 8.46 11.63
N ASP A 84 122.81 7.86 10.51
CA ASP A 84 121.41 7.79 10.07
C ASP A 84 120.59 6.88 11.00
N LEU A 85 121.14 5.73 11.40
CA LEU A 85 120.55 4.86 12.43
C LEU A 85 120.46 5.58 13.78
N HIS A 86 121.46 6.39 14.13
CA HIS A 86 121.40 7.18 15.36
C HIS A 86 120.34 8.29 15.31
N ALA A 87 120.09 8.87 14.13
CA ALA A 87 119.00 9.80 13.89
C ALA A 87 117.63 9.09 13.94
N SER A 88 117.49 7.97 13.24
CA SER A 88 116.27 7.16 13.24
C SER A 88 115.91 6.63 14.63
N LEU A 89 116.89 6.20 15.42
CA LEU A 89 116.67 5.80 16.82
C LEU A 89 116.18 6.98 17.70
N LYS A 90 116.67 8.20 17.46
CA LYS A 90 116.18 9.39 18.16
C LYS A 90 114.76 9.74 17.75
N GLU A 91 114.44 9.63 16.47
CA GLU A 91 113.08 9.80 15.97
C GLU A 91 112.13 8.74 16.54
N GLU A 92 112.49 7.46 16.54
CA GLU A 92 111.69 6.41 17.17
C GLU A 92 111.49 6.64 18.67
N ARG A 93 112.54 7.06 19.39
CA ARG A 93 112.41 7.43 20.82
C ARG A 93 111.46 8.60 21.00
N TRP A 94 111.50 9.59 20.11
CA TRP A 94 110.58 10.72 20.14
C TRP A 94 109.14 10.30 19.85
N PHE A 95 108.89 9.49 18.82
CA PHE A 95 107.57 8.94 18.53
C PHE A 95 107.05 8.06 19.67
N SER A 96 107.92 7.27 20.30
CA SER A 96 107.57 6.47 21.46
C SER A 96 107.22 7.33 22.67
N GLU A 97 107.94 8.43 22.91
CA GLU A 97 107.61 9.40 23.95
C GLU A 97 106.30 10.13 23.65
N GLU A 98 106.04 10.49 22.40
CA GLU A 98 104.80 11.18 22.02
C GLU A 98 103.58 10.25 22.06
N LEU A 99 103.73 9.00 21.61
CA LEU A 99 102.72 7.94 21.79
C LEU A 99 102.49 7.64 23.26
N LYS A 100 103.54 7.61 24.09
CA LYS A 100 103.40 7.43 25.52
C LYS A 100 102.67 8.61 26.17
N LYS A 101 102.96 9.85 25.77
CA LYS A 101 102.20 11.02 26.25
C LYS A 101 100.74 10.97 25.84
N GLU A 102 100.43 10.61 24.60
CA GLU A 102 99.03 10.47 24.17
C GLU A 102 98.34 9.26 24.84
N LEU A 103 99.06 8.16 25.09
CA LEU A 103 98.55 7.03 25.87
C LEU A 103 98.28 7.45 27.32
N ASP A 104 99.20 8.15 27.97
CA ASP A 104 99.06 8.65 29.34
C ASP A 104 97.95 9.72 29.43
N LYS A 105 97.74 10.51 28.37
CA LYS A 105 96.66 11.49 28.26
C LYS A 105 95.31 10.83 28.06
N VAL A 106 95.21 9.83 27.19
CA VAL A 106 93.98 9.02 27.01
C VAL A 106 93.69 8.20 28.26
N GLN A 107 94.69 7.58 28.88
CA GLN A 107 94.52 6.79 30.10
C GLN A 107 94.26 7.67 31.33
N GLY A 108 94.82 8.89 31.37
CA GLY A 108 94.52 9.91 32.36
C GLY A 108 93.09 10.45 32.20
N GLN A 109 92.67 10.71 30.97
CA GLN A 109 91.28 11.04 30.65
C GLN A 109 90.35 9.88 30.99
N LEU A 110 90.73 8.63 30.73
CA LEU A 110 89.95 7.45 31.07
C LEU A 110 89.84 7.28 32.59
N LYS A 111 90.92 7.44 33.37
CA LYS A 111 90.87 7.37 34.85
C LYS A 111 90.08 8.52 35.48
N GLN A 112 90.06 9.70 34.86
CA GLN A 112 89.18 10.81 35.27
C GLN A 112 87.72 10.57 34.82
N ASN A 113 87.51 9.94 33.67
CA ASN A 113 86.19 9.62 33.12
C ASN A 113 85.60 8.30 33.64
N ASP A 114 86.36 7.36 34.20
CA ASP A 114 85.85 6.03 34.59
C ASP A 114 84.81 6.13 35.71
N GLY A 115 84.88 7.19 36.53
CA GLY A 115 83.84 7.53 37.51
C GLY A 115 82.72 8.42 36.96
N GLN A 116 82.96 9.16 35.87
CA GLN A 116 81.99 10.10 35.28
C GLN A 116 81.16 9.46 34.16
N VAL A 117 81.78 8.67 33.27
CA VAL A 117 81.15 7.89 32.20
C VAL A 117 80.31 6.76 32.78
N THR A 118 80.77 6.06 33.82
CA THR A 118 79.92 5.07 34.52
C THR A 118 78.73 5.72 35.23
N SER A 119 78.88 6.96 35.73
CA SER A 119 77.78 7.73 36.32
C SER A 119 76.81 8.28 35.28
N GLU A 120 77.28 8.66 34.09
CA GLU A 120 76.45 9.15 32.98
C GLU A 120 75.70 7.99 32.31
N ASP A 121 76.34 6.85 32.09
CA ASP A 121 75.71 5.65 31.53
C ASP A 121 74.64 5.08 32.47
N THR A 122 74.90 4.99 33.77
CA THR A 122 73.88 4.57 34.75
C THR A 122 72.71 5.55 34.85
N LEU A 123 72.94 6.84 34.59
CA LEU A 123 71.89 7.86 34.52
C LEU A 123 71.08 7.76 33.22
N LEU A 124 71.73 7.46 32.09
CA LEU A 124 71.07 7.20 30.81
C LEU A 124 70.24 5.92 30.86
N GLU A 125 70.73 4.86 31.52
CA GLU A 125 70.02 3.60 31.70
C GLU A 125 68.78 3.77 32.60
N ARG A 126 68.88 4.57 33.68
CA ARG A 126 67.71 4.97 34.47
C ARG A 126 66.70 5.76 33.65
N LYS A 127 67.14 6.76 32.87
CA LYS A 127 66.25 7.54 31.99
C LYS A 127 65.58 6.69 30.92
N LEU A 128 66.28 5.68 30.38
CA LEU A 128 65.73 4.75 29.41
C LEU A 128 64.63 3.91 30.05
N ASN A 129 64.89 3.33 31.23
CA ASN A 129 63.89 2.56 31.97
C ASN A 129 62.67 3.43 32.35
N ASP A 130 62.90 4.66 32.83
CA ASP A 130 61.82 5.61 33.12
C ASP A 130 60.98 5.90 31.86
N ALA A 131 61.63 6.15 30.71
CA ALA A 131 60.94 6.35 29.44
C ALA A 131 60.18 5.11 28.93
N GLU A 132 60.72 3.90 29.16
CA GLU A 132 60.05 2.64 28.84
C GLU A 132 58.79 2.43 29.69
N THR A 133 58.85 2.73 30.99
CA THR A 133 57.68 2.67 31.87
C THR A 133 56.63 3.72 31.49
N GLU A 134 57.05 4.94 31.14
CA GLU A 134 56.14 5.99 30.67
C GLU A 134 55.47 5.60 29.35
N LYS A 135 56.23 5.04 28.39
CA LYS A 135 55.68 4.50 27.13
C LYS A 135 54.65 3.41 27.39
N PHE A 136 54.90 2.53 28.35
CA PHE A 136 53.94 1.50 28.74
C PHE A 136 52.65 2.10 29.34
N ASN A 137 52.77 3.09 30.23
CA ASN A 137 51.63 3.80 30.80
C ASN A 137 50.82 4.55 29.75
N ILE A 138 51.49 5.25 28.82
CA ILE A 138 50.84 5.94 27.71
C ILE A 138 50.11 4.94 26.81
N LYS A 139 50.71 3.78 26.54
CA LYS A 139 50.06 2.72 25.74
C LYS A 139 48.79 2.21 26.42
N GLN A 140 48.85 1.89 27.71
CA GLN A 140 47.66 1.47 28.46
C GLN A 140 46.56 2.54 28.45
N MET A 141 46.92 3.81 28.66
CA MET A 141 45.96 4.90 28.58
C MET A 141 45.34 5.04 27.19
N LYS A 142 46.16 4.93 26.13
CA LYS A 142 45.70 4.97 24.75
C LYS A 142 44.69 3.84 24.47
N ASP A 143 45.02 2.61 24.86
CA ASP A 143 44.16 1.45 24.64
C ASP A 143 42.82 1.61 25.38
N LEU A 144 42.83 2.17 26.59
CA LEU A 144 41.61 2.49 27.35
C LEU A 144 40.75 3.56 26.65
N PHE A 145 41.37 4.62 26.11
CA PHE A 145 40.64 5.65 25.36
C PHE A 145 40.07 5.09 24.05
N GLU A 146 40.80 4.22 23.37
CA GLU A 146 40.34 3.54 22.16
C GLU A 146 39.14 2.63 22.45
N GLN A 147 39.17 1.87 23.55
CA GLN A 147 38.02 1.09 24.01
C GLN A 147 36.80 1.97 24.33
N LYS A 148 37.00 3.08 25.04
CA LYS A 148 35.91 4.03 25.34
C LYS A 148 35.33 4.65 24.08
N ALA A 149 36.17 5.00 23.10
CA ALA A 149 35.72 5.52 21.83
C ALA A 149 34.90 4.49 21.04
N ALA A 150 35.33 3.23 21.04
CA ALA A 150 34.59 2.13 20.42
C ALA A 150 33.23 1.90 21.11
N GLN A 151 33.19 1.92 22.44
CA GLN A 151 31.95 1.80 23.21
C GLN A 151 30.97 2.94 22.89
N LEU A 152 31.43 4.19 22.93
CA LEU A 152 30.60 5.35 22.58
C LEU A 152 30.09 5.27 21.13
N ALA A 153 30.90 4.78 20.20
CA ALA A 153 30.45 4.58 18.82
C ALA A 153 29.31 3.55 18.73
N THR A 154 29.38 2.46 19.49
CA THR A 154 28.29 1.47 19.58
C THR A 154 27.03 2.08 20.21
N GLU A 155 27.17 2.82 21.31
CA GLU A 155 26.04 3.49 21.97
C GLU A 155 25.36 4.51 21.06
N ILE A 156 26.12 5.27 20.27
CA ILE A 156 25.58 6.21 19.27
C ILE A 156 24.75 5.47 18.22
N VAL A 157 25.21 4.31 17.74
CA VAL A 157 24.48 3.53 16.74
C VAL A 157 23.18 2.96 17.33
N ASP A 158 23.21 2.42 18.54
CA ASP A 158 22.00 1.91 19.23
C ASP A 158 20.99 3.02 19.54
N LEU A 159 21.45 4.18 20.00
CA LEU A 159 20.58 5.34 20.22
C LEU A 159 19.94 5.82 18.91
N LYS A 160 20.70 5.79 17.81
CA LYS A 160 20.16 6.18 16.50
C LYS A 160 19.13 5.20 15.98
N SER A 161 19.34 3.89 16.10
CA SER A 161 18.34 2.90 15.68
C SER A 161 17.04 3.04 16.47
N ARG A 162 17.13 3.20 17.81
CA ARG A 162 15.95 3.44 18.65
C ARG A 162 15.24 4.75 18.31
N TYR A 163 15.99 5.81 18.01
CA TYR A 163 15.41 7.08 17.57
C TYR A 163 14.66 6.95 16.25
N ASP A 164 15.25 6.25 15.27
CA ASP A 164 14.62 6.04 13.95
C ASP A 164 13.36 5.16 14.07
N GLU A 165 13.38 4.13 14.92
CA GLU A 165 12.21 3.30 15.26
C GLU A 165 11.08 4.13 15.89
N GLU A 166 11.37 4.89 16.95
CA GLU A 166 10.39 5.77 17.62
C GLU A 166 9.83 6.83 16.67
N LYS A 167 10.68 7.41 15.83
CA LYS A 167 10.24 8.37 14.81
C LYS A 167 9.25 7.71 13.84
N SER A 168 9.54 6.50 13.37
CA SER A 168 8.64 5.76 12.46
C SER A 168 7.30 5.41 13.11
N LEU A 169 7.32 5.01 14.40
CA LEU A 169 6.10 4.72 15.16
C LEU A 169 5.26 5.98 15.37
N ARG A 170 5.91 7.11 15.67
CA ARG A 170 5.25 8.41 15.79
C ARG A 170 4.61 8.84 14.48
N GLU A 171 5.31 8.74 13.35
CA GLU A 171 4.75 9.04 12.03
C GLU A 171 3.54 8.15 11.70
N ALA A 172 3.60 6.86 12.04
CA ALA A 172 2.47 5.95 11.86
C ALA A 172 1.28 6.30 12.76
N ALA A 173 1.53 6.72 14.01
CA ALA A 173 0.50 7.20 14.93
C ALA A 173 -0.15 8.49 14.43
N ASP A 174 0.65 9.46 13.96
CA ASP A 174 0.17 10.73 13.41
C ASP A 174 -0.71 10.50 12.17
N GLN A 175 -0.34 9.57 11.28
CA GLN A 175 -1.19 9.18 10.15
C GLN A 175 -2.51 8.56 10.58
N ARG A 176 -2.52 7.74 11.64
CA ARG A 176 -3.76 7.16 12.20
C ARG A 176 -4.64 8.24 12.82
N LEU A 177 -4.06 9.18 13.56
CA LEU A 177 -4.76 10.32 14.15
C LEU A 177 -5.37 11.21 13.06
N GLY A 178 -4.65 11.47 11.97
CA GLY A 178 -5.19 12.18 10.81
C GLY A 178 -6.44 11.50 10.24
N LYS A 179 -6.37 10.19 9.98
CA LYS A 179 -7.52 9.41 9.48
C LYS A 179 -8.72 9.42 10.41
N LEU A 180 -8.49 9.26 11.72
CA LEU A 180 -9.56 9.30 12.73
C LEU A 180 -10.19 10.70 12.84
N THR A 181 -9.38 11.76 12.71
CA THR A 181 -9.86 13.14 12.73
C THR A 181 -10.73 13.43 11.50
N ASP A 182 -10.32 12.97 10.31
CA ASP A 182 -11.12 13.10 9.09
C ASP A 182 -12.44 12.34 9.17
N GLN A 183 -12.44 11.13 9.72
CA GLN A 183 -13.66 10.36 9.96
C GLN A 183 -14.59 11.07 10.93
N LEU A 184 -14.05 11.55 12.07
CA LEU A 184 -14.82 12.30 13.05
C LEU A 184 -15.45 13.56 12.44
N GLN A 185 -14.73 14.26 11.57
CA GLN A 185 -15.25 15.45 10.90
C GLN A 185 -16.38 15.11 9.92
N LYS A 186 -16.26 14.01 9.17
CA LYS A 186 -17.34 13.51 8.29
C LYS A 186 -18.59 13.15 9.08
N GLU A 187 -18.43 12.41 10.17
CA GLU A 187 -19.55 12.03 11.06
C GLU A 187 -20.23 13.26 11.67
N LYS A 188 -19.45 14.29 12.06
CA LYS A 188 -20.02 15.56 12.52
C LYS A 188 -20.86 16.25 11.45
N GLN A 189 -20.34 16.34 10.23
CA GLN A 189 -21.07 16.93 9.10
C GLN A 189 -22.34 16.14 8.76
N GLU A 190 -22.27 14.81 8.81
CA GLU A 190 -23.43 13.95 8.60
C GLU A 190 -24.48 14.14 9.70
N ASN A 191 -24.06 14.25 10.97
CA ASN A 191 -24.96 14.53 12.09
C ASN A 191 -25.62 15.91 11.95
N GLU A 192 -24.88 16.95 11.59
CA GLU A 192 -25.43 18.28 11.29
C GLU A 192 -26.45 18.25 10.13
N ARG A 193 -26.15 17.47 9.07
CA ARG A 193 -27.09 17.25 7.95
C ARG A 193 -28.37 16.59 8.42
N LEU A 194 -28.26 15.47 9.15
CA LEU A 194 -29.39 14.72 9.68
C LEU A 194 -30.22 15.56 10.66
N GLN A 195 -29.58 16.38 11.49
CA GLN A 195 -30.26 17.30 12.40
C GLN A 195 -31.05 18.36 11.62
N THR A 196 -30.49 18.88 10.54
CA THR A 196 -31.19 19.82 9.65
C THR A 196 -32.38 19.16 8.96
N GLU A 197 -32.23 17.92 8.46
CA GLU A 197 -33.32 17.15 7.87
C GLU A 197 -34.44 16.87 8.89
N LEU A 198 -34.08 16.55 10.14
CA LEU A 198 -35.05 16.31 11.20
C LEU A 198 -35.88 17.56 11.51
N LEU A 199 -35.23 18.74 11.53
CA LEU A 199 -35.90 20.03 11.76
C LEU A 199 -36.79 20.46 10.59
N GLN A 200 -36.51 20.00 9.37
CA GLN A 200 -37.32 20.29 8.19
C GLN A 200 -38.52 19.34 8.00
N ARG A 201 -38.62 18.27 8.79
CA ARG A 201 -39.80 17.40 8.72
C ARG A 201 -41.04 18.20 9.15
N PRO A 202 -42.18 18.07 8.43
CA PRO A 202 -43.45 18.62 8.88
C PRO A 202 -43.68 18.22 10.34
N GLY A 203 -44.17 19.15 11.15
CA GLY A 203 -44.42 18.88 12.56
C GLY A 203 -45.34 17.68 12.68
N VAL A 204 -45.17 16.88 13.74
CA VAL A 204 -46.12 15.79 14.05
C VAL A 204 -47.55 16.35 14.11
N GLU A 205 -47.69 17.58 14.59
CA GLU A 205 -48.91 18.37 14.60
C GLU A 205 -49.49 18.61 13.19
N ASP A 206 -48.65 18.98 12.20
CA ASP A 206 -49.10 19.17 10.81
C ASP A 206 -49.61 17.86 10.21
N VAL A 207 -48.90 16.75 10.47
CA VAL A 207 -49.29 15.42 9.99
C VAL A 207 -50.60 14.98 10.66
N GLU A 208 -50.76 15.22 11.95
CA GLU A 208 -52.00 14.91 12.69
C GLU A 208 -53.19 15.75 12.19
N VAL A 209 -52.97 17.03 11.88
CA VAL A 209 -54.00 17.90 11.30
C VAL A 209 -54.39 17.40 9.91
N LEU A 210 -53.43 17.12 9.03
CA LEU A 210 -53.69 16.57 7.70
C LEU A 210 -54.41 15.23 7.77
N GLN A 211 -54.07 14.38 8.73
CA GLN A 211 -54.77 13.10 8.94
C GLN A 211 -56.23 13.32 9.36
N LYS A 212 -56.49 14.28 10.26
CA LYS A 212 -57.87 14.65 10.67
C LYS A 212 -58.66 15.22 9.51
N GLU A 213 -58.07 16.13 8.74
CA GLU A 213 -58.69 16.72 7.54
C GLU A 213 -59.01 15.67 6.48
N LEU A 214 -58.09 14.73 6.23
CA LEU A 214 -58.30 13.63 5.29
C LEU A 214 -59.49 12.75 5.71
N VAL A 215 -59.55 12.37 6.98
CA VAL A 215 -60.67 11.57 7.52
C VAL A 215 -61.99 12.34 7.43
N GLN A 216 -61.99 13.65 7.68
CA GLN A 216 -63.18 14.49 7.53
C GLN A 216 -63.67 14.54 6.08
N VAL A 217 -62.76 14.75 5.12
CA VAL A 217 -63.12 14.78 3.69
C VAL A 217 -63.64 13.43 3.22
N GLN A 218 -63.01 12.33 3.64
CA GLN A 218 -63.49 10.98 3.34
C GLN A 218 -64.89 10.72 3.91
N THR A 219 -65.12 11.08 5.18
CA THR A 219 -66.42 10.94 5.82
C THR A 219 -67.50 11.75 5.10
N LEU A 220 -67.17 12.96 4.66
CA LEU A 220 -68.09 13.80 3.89
C LEU A 220 -68.43 13.18 2.53
N MET A 221 -67.42 12.69 1.79
CA MET A 221 -67.65 12.01 0.51
C MET A 221 -68.53 10.77 0.67
N ASP A 222 -68.31 9.96 1.70
CA ASP A 222 -69.11 8.77 1.98
C ASP A 222 -70.56 9.14 2.30
N SER A 223 -70.78 10.18 3.10
CA SER A 223 -72.13 10.69 3.41
C SER A 223 -72.84 11.17 2.14
N MET A 224 -72.16 11.97 1.31
CA MET A 224 -72.74 12.47 0.05
C MET A 224 -73.05 11.35 -0.94
N THR A 225 -72.19 10.33 -1.01
CA THR A 225 -72.41 9.17 -1.86
C THR A 225 -73.63 8.39 -1.39
N ARG A 226 -73.74 8.14 -0.08
CA ARG A 226 -74.89 7.47 0.53
C ARG A 226 -76.19 8.25 0.33
N GLU A 227 -76.17 9.57 0.53
CA GLU A 227 -77.35 10.41 0.30
C GLU A 227 -77.82 10.35 -1.16
N ARG A 228 -76.89 10.38 -2.12
CA ARG A 228 -77.20 10.22 -3.55
C ARG A 228 -77.78 8.83 -3.86
N GLU A 229 -77.23 7.77 -3.27
CA GLU A 229 -77.77 6.41 -3.41
C GLU A 229 -79.18 6.30 -2.85
N GLU A 230 -79.44 6.85 -1.66
CA GLU A 230 -80.78 6.90 -1.05
C GLU A 230 -81.79 7.68 -1.91
N GLU A 231 -81.40 8.84 -2.45
CA GLU A 231 -82.24 9.62 -3.35
C GLU A 231 -82.55 8.85 -4.64
N SER A 232 -81.55 8.17 -5.22
CA SER A 232 -81.73 7.32 -6.40
C SER A 232 -82.70 6.17 -6.13
N GLU A 233 -82.59 5.51 -4.98
CA GLU A 233 -83.50 4.43 -4.57
C GLU A 233 -84.93 4.96 -4.35
N ARG A 234 -85.09 6.12 -3.70
CA ARG A 234 -86.40 6.78 -3.54
C ARG A 234 -87.03 7.09 -4.88
N LEU A 235 -86.27 7.65 -5.84
CA LEU A 235 -86.78 8.00 -7.15
C LEU A 235 -87.17 6.76 -7.96
N LYS A 236 -86.38 5.69 -7.87
CA LYS A 236 -86.69 4.40 -8.48
C LYS A 236 -88.00 3.81 -7.94
N ASN A 237 -88.17 3.80 -6.62
CA ASN A 237 -89.41 3.35 -5.98
C ASN A 237 -90.62 4.17 -6.43
N HIS A 238 -90.49 5.50 -6.53
CA HIS A 238 -91.55 6.36 -7.06
C HIS A 238 -91.88 6.07 -8.53
N TYR A 239 -90.85 5.82 -9.35
CA TYR A 239 -91.04 5.46 -10.75
C TYR A 239 -91.79 4.12 -10.89
N GLU A 240 -91.39 3.10 -10.13
CA GLU A 240 -92.05 1.79 -10.12
C GLU A 240 -93.52 1.91 -9.66
N GLN A 241 -93.78 2.70 -8.62
CA GLN A 241 -95.15 2.96 -8.16
C GLN A 241 -95.98 3.68 -9.22
N LEU A 242 -95.40 4.69 -9.89
CA LEU A 242 -96.08 5.42 -10.95
C LEU A 242 -96.36 4.52 -12.17
N GLN A 243 -95.43 3.64 -12.51
CA GLN A 243 -95.60 2.64 -13.57
C GLN A 243 -96.71 1.64 -13.24
N ALA A 244 -96.79 1.17 -12.00
CA ALA A 244 -97.89 0.32 -11.52
C ALA A 244 -99.25 1.03 -11.60
N ASN A 245 -99.32 2.31 -11.22
CA ASN A 245 -100.53 3.12 -11.35
C ASN A 245 -100.92 3.33 -12.82
N TYR A 246 -99.95 3.60 -13.70
CA TYR A 246 -100.17 3.76 -15.13
C TYR A 246 -100.75 2.48 -15.75
N THR A 247 -100.13 1.33 -15.51
CA THR A 247 -100.63 0.04 -16.02
C THR A 247 -102.03 -0.29 -15.50
N THR A 248 -102.31 -0.01 -14.23
CA THR A 248 -103.65 -0.17 -13.64
C THR A 248 -104.68 0.73 -14.32
N SER A 249 -104.33 2.01 -14.55
CA SER A 249 -105.19 2.95 -15.28
C SER A 249 -105.39 2.53 -16.73
N GLU A 250 -104.35 2.02 -17.40
CA GLU A 250 -104.42 1.55 -18.78
C GLU A 250 -105.32 0.31 -18.92
N MET A 251 -105.23 -0.63 -17.97
CA MET A 251 -106.17 -1.76 -17.87
C MET A 251 -107.61 -1.27 -17.68
N THR A 252 -107.82 -0.29 -16.79
CA THR A 252 -109.14 0.29 -16.54
C THR A 252 -109.69 0.99 -17.78
N ILE A 253 -108.87 1.77 -18.48
CA ILE A 253 -109.24 2.43 -19.74
C ILE A 253 -109.60 1.38 -20.80
N SER A 254 -108.83 0.29 -20.90
CA SER A 254 -109.09 -0.79 -21.86
C SER A 254 -110.42 -1.50 -21.54
N GLN A 255 -110.70 -1.75 -20.26
CA GLN A 255 -111.97 -2.30 -19.81
C GLN A 255 -113.15 -1.39 -20.14
N LEU A 256 -113.04 -0.09 -19.82
CA LEU A 256 -114.08 0.91 -20.14
C LEU A 256 -114.30 1.05 -21.64
N LYS A 257 -113.24 1.00 -22.46
CA LYS A 257 -113.35 0.98 -23.93
C LYS A 257 -114.09 -0.26 -24.42
N ALA A 258 -113.80 -1.44 -23.87
CA ALA A 258 -114.49 -2.67 -24.23
C ALA A 258 -115.98 -2.65 -23.82
N GLU A 259 -116.32 -2.02 -22.71
CA GLU A 259 -117.71 -1.79 -22.31
C GLU A 259 -118.41 -0.78 -23.23
N LEU A 260 -117.73 0.30 -23.63
CA LEU A 260 -118.27 1.28 -24.56
C LEU A 260 -118.63 0.66 -25.93
N GLU A 261 -117.81 -0.26 -26.45
CA GLU A 261 -118.07 -1.00 -27.70
C GLU A 261 -119.31 -1.91 -27.63
N LYS A 262 -119.78 -2.31 -26.44
CA LYS A 262 -121.03 -3.07 -26.31
C LYS A 262 -122.27 -2.21 -26.57
N GLY A 263 -122.19 -0.91 -26.28
CA GLY A 263 -123.31 0.03 -26.46
C GLY A 263 -123.87 0.04 -27.88
N PRO A 264 -123.06 0.25 -28.93
CA PRO A 264 -123.50 0.16 -30.32
C PRO A 264 -124.12 -1.19 -30.68
N GLN A 265 -123.57 -2.29 -30.15
CA GLN A 265 -124.08 -3.63 -30.40
C GLN A 265 -125.48 -3.82 -29.79
N GLU A 266 -125.68 -3.37 -28.56
CA GLU A 266 -126.98 -3.37 -27.89
C GLU A 266 -127.99 -2.49 -28.63
N VAL A 267 -127.59 -1.27 -29.02
CA VAL A 267 -128.44 -0.36 -29.83
C VAL A 267 -128.82 -1.00 -31.15
N ALA A 268 -127.90 -1.69 -31.83
CA ALA A 268 -128.19 -2.40 -33.08
C ALA A 268 -129.22 -3.52 -32.87
N VAL A 269 -129.11 -4.30 -31.80
CA VAL A 269 -130.08 -5.34 -31.43
C VAL A 269 -131.46 -4.73 -31.13
N TYR A 270 -131.52 -3.67 -30.31
CA TYR A 270 -132.78 -2.98 -30.01
C TYR A 270 -133.39 -2.37 -31.28
N THR A 271 -132.57 -1.81 -32.17
CA THR A 271 -133.02 -1.26 -33.46
C THR A 271 -133.63 -2.34 -34.34
N GLN A 272 -133.02 -3.53 -34.45
CA GLN A 272 -133.60 -4.65 -35.19
C GLN A 272 -134.95 -5.09 -34.62
N GLN A 273 -135.05 -5.22 -33.29
CA GLN A 273 -136.31 -5.57 -32.63
C GLN A 273 -137.41 -4.53 -32.91
N ILE A 274 -137.08 -3.23 -32.90
CA ILE A 274 -138.01 -2.16 -33.26
C ILE A 274 -138.50 -2.32 -34.71
N HIS A 275 -137.60 -2.60 -35.66
CA HIS A 275 -137.98 -2.81 -37.06
C HIS A 275 -138.90 -4.03 -37.24
N GLU A 276 -138.63 -5.13 -36.53
CA GLU A 276 -139.47 -6.34 -36.52
C GLU A 276 -140.88 -6.03 -36.00
N LEU A 277 -140.96 -5.32 -34.86
CA LEU A 277 -142.24 -4.90 -34.27
C LEU A 277 -143.00 -3.94 -35.19
N GLN A 278 -142.32 -2.98 -35.82
CA GLN A 278 -142.93 -2.08 -36.80
C GLN A 278 -143.48 -2.85 -38.02
N ARG A 279 -142.75 -3.84 -38.53
CA ARG A 279 -143.23 -4.70 -39.62
C ARG A 279 -144.48 -5.49 -39.22
N ASN A 280 -144.49 -6.06 -38.03
CA ASN A 280 -145.63 -6.79 -37.49
C ASN A 280 -146.85 -5.88 -37.31
N LEU A 281 -146.64 -4.67 -36.80
CA LEU A 281 -147.69 -3.66 -36.62
C LEU A 281 -148.27 -3.25 -37.97
N ASN A 282 -147.44 -2.99 -38.98
CA ASN A 282 -147.88 -2.69 -40.34
C ASN A 282 -148.71 -3.85 -40.97
N ASN A 283 -148.29 -5.10 -40.76
CA ASN A 283 -149.04 -6.27 -41.24
C ASN A 283 -150.41 -6.37 -40.56
N LEU A 284 -150.46 -6.24 -39.24
CA LEU A 284 -151.72 -6.21 -38.48
C LEU A 284 -152.61 -5.05 -38.92
N GLN A 285 -152.03 -3.88 -39.18
CA GLN A 285 -152.77 -2.72 -39.68
C GLN A 285 -153.36 -2.98 -41.08
N GLN A 286 -152.61 -3.57 -42.01
CA GLN A 286 -153.10 -3.97 -43.33
C GLN A 286 -154.21 -5.04 -43.22
N GLN A 287 -154.05 -6.02 -42.34
CA GLN A 287 -155.08 -7.03 -42.07
C GLN A 287 -156.36 -6.39 -41.50
N SER A 288 -156.22 -5.47 -40.54
CA SER A 288 -157.34 -4.73 -39.97
C SER A 288 -158.05 -3.90 -41.04
N GLN A 289 -157.33 -3.22 -41.93
CA GLN A 289 -157.91 -2.48 -43.04
C GLN A 289 -158.67 -3.41 -43.99
N SER A 290 -158.07 -4.54 -44.39
CA SER A 290 -158.74 -5.52 -45.25
C SER A 290 -159.99 -6.11 -44.61
N LEU A 291 -159.96 -6.39 -43.30
CA LEU A 291 -161.13 -6.86 -42.57
C LEU A 291 -162.21 -5.79 -42.49
N SER A 292 -161.85 -4.53 -42.23
CA SER A 292 -162.78 -3.39 -42.26
C SER A 292 -163.41 -3.19 -43.64
N GLU A 293 -162.64 -3.30 -44.72
CA GLU A 293 -163.16 -3.24 -46.10
C GLU A 293 -164.13 -4.39 -46.39
N LYS A 294 -163.79 -5.63 -45.99
CA LYS A 294 -164.69 -6.79 -46.10
C LYS A 294 -165.97 -6.62 -45.29
N LEU A 295 -165.86 -6.06 -44.08
CA LEU A 295 -167.00 -5.72 -43.23
C LEU A 295 -167.90 -4.69 -43.91
N ALA A 296 -167.34 -3.60 -44.44
CA ALA A 296 -168.09 -2.57 -45.16
C ALA A 296 -168.79 -3.13 -46.41
N LEU A 297 -168.13 -4.01 -47.17
CA LEU A 297 -168.73 -4.73 -48.30
C LEU A 297 -169.90 -5.61 -47.84
N LYS A 298 -169.72 -6.38 -46.75
CA LYS A 298 -170.79 -7.19 -46.18
C LYS A 298 -171.94 -6.35 -45.65
N GLU A 299 -171.68 -5.23 -44.98
CA GLU A 299 -172.69 -4.27 -44.54
C GLU A 299 -173.48 -3.71 -45.73
N LYS A 300 -172.81 -3.37 -46.83
CA LYS A 300 -173.46 -2.96 -48.08
C LYS A 300 -174.30 -4.09 -48.68
N GLU A 301 -173.79 -5.32 -48.74
CA GLU A 301 -174.56 -6.49 -49.18
C GLU A 301 -175.80 -6.71 -48.29
N TYR A 302 -175.68 -6.55 -46.97
CA TYR A 302 -176.81 -6.62 -46.04
C TYR A 302 -177.81 -5.47 -46.23
N GLN A 303 -177.35 -4.25 -46.51
CA GLN A 303 -178.21 -3.10 -46.85
C GLN A 303 -178.91 -3.30 -48.20
N ASP A 304 -178.21 -3.82 -49.21
CA ASP A 304 -178.77 -4.14 -50.52
C ASP A 304 -179.80 -5.27 -50.39
N LEU A 305 -179.50 -6.33 -49.63
CA LEU A 305 -180.48 -7.36 -49.28
C LEU A 305 -181.65 -6.78 -48.49
N GLY A 306 -181.42 -5.89 -47.53
CA GLY A 306 -182.48 -5.19 -46.80
C GLY A 306 -183.35 -4.32 -47.71
N SER A 307 -182.74 -3.67 -48.69
CA SER A 307 -183.41 -2.87 -49.72
C SER A 307 -184.20 -3.74 -50.69
N VAL A 308 -183.66 -4.89 -51.10
CA VAL A 308 -184.34 -5.91 -51.91
C VAL A 308 -185.50 -6.53 -51.12
N TRP A 309 -185.33 -6.80 -49.83
CA TRP A 309 -186.41 -7.24 -48.95
C TRP A 309 -187.49 -6.17 -48.79
N GLN A 310 -187.14 -4.88 -48.66
CA GLN A 310 -188.09 -3.77 -48.65
C GLN A 310 -188.80 -3.58 -49.99
N LEU A 311 -188.10 -3.70 -51.13
CA LEU A 311 -188.68 -3.66 -52.48
C LEU A 311 -189.58 -4.87 -52.76
N ARG A 312 -189.25 -6.05 -52.24
CA ARG A 312 -190.10 -7.26 -52.32
C ARG A 312 -191.35 -7.11 -51.46
N LYS A 313 -191.24 -6.45 -50.30
CA LYS A 313 -192.39 -6.14 -49.43
C LYS A 313 -193.32 -5.05 -50.01
N LEU A 314 -192.81 -4.20 -50.91
CA LEU A 314 -193.58 -3.15 -51.60
C LEU A 314 -194.18 -3.62 -52.95
N THR A 315 -193.75 -4.76 -53.49
CA THR A 315 -194.31 -5.37 -54.71
C THR A 315 -195.34 -6.48 -54.44
N GLU A 316 -195.56 -6.84 -53.16
CA GLU A 316 -196.55 -7.84 -52.72
C GLU A 316 -197.81 -7.22 -52.03
N ASN A 317 -198.16 -5.97 -52.31
CA ASN A 317 -199.47 -5.40 -51.94
C ASN A 317 -200.11 -4.60 -53.07
#